data_AF-A0A2H0WG00-F1
#
_entry.id   AF-A0A2H0WG00-F1
#
_cell.length_a   1.000
_cell.length_b   1.000
_cell.length_c   1.000
_cell.angle_alpha   90.00
_cell.angle_beta   90.00
_cell.angle_gamma   90.00
#
_symmetry.space_group_name_H-M   'P 1'
#
loop_
_entity.id
_entity.type
_entity.pdbx_description
1 polymer ?
#
loop_
_entity_poly.entity_id
_entity_poly.type
_entity_poly.pdbx_seq_one_letter_code
_entity_poly.pdbx_strand_id
1 'polypeptide(L)'
;MKRTRLFWIFGLALLVSIFFWSQKKPGHPAVQKQLGPIKKATNLQADTTTPSSPQTVAHQDRKPSQTTNNSPSNFGFGKNLRALKSPNLKKKSTFPAPSPDLLSPSQTLTTTSWQLLTGTKAVHDIDRQIPAQDVLARVGNYALINDSGFIPDETHFSSRAPLVVYDSRLQKAGVLTGTLRLKIENTSQVQALCQQYNLNLVHSVPEARVYFVKSNLESVDLPAMKVALEKDPRIHNATPEVLSKSYEKK
;
A
#
# COMPACT_ATOMS: atom_id res chain seq x y z
N MET A 1 -63.74 27.83 -37.86
CA MET A 1 -63.15 26.91 -38.87
C MET A 1 -62.47 25.73 -38.16
N LYS A 2 -62.11 24.67 -38.92
CA LYS A 2 -61.28 23.48 -38.60
C LYS A 2 -60.54 23.54 -37.24
N ARG A 3 -60.80 22.71 -36.21
CA ARG A 3 -60.76 21.23 -36.02
C ARG A 3 -59.35 20.59 -36.04
N THR A 4 -59.17 19.59 -35.15
CA THR A 4 -58.01 18.66 -34.98
C THR A 4 -56.71 19.29 -34.46
N ARG A 5 -55.85 18.59 -33.70
CA ARG A 5 -55.70 17.12 -33.54
C ARG A 5 -55.84 16.60 -32.10
N LEU A 6 -56.33 15.36 -32.04
CA LEU A 6 -56.44 14.45 -30.90
C LEU A 6 -55.52 13.25 -31.19
N PHE A 7 -55.15 12.47 -30.17
CA PHE A 7 -54.23 11.30 -30.23
C PHE A 7 -52.76 11.65 -30.54
N TRP A 8 -51.75 10.92 -30.06
CA TRP A 8 -51.75 9.53 -29.54
C TRP A 8 -51.27 9.39 -28.08
N ILE A 9 -51.92 8.50 -27.34
CA ILE A 9 -51.32 7.69 -26.28
C ILE A 9 -51.26 6.27 -26.82
N PHE A 10 -50.07 5.70 -27.02
CA PHE A 10 -49.76 4.25 -26.98
C PHE A 10 -48.26 4.08 -27.27
N GLY A 11 -47.55 3.31 -26.44
CA GLY A 11 -46.09 3.16 -26.54
C GLY A 11 -45.43 2.53 -25.32
N LEU A 12 -46.13 1.61 -24.64
CA LEU A 12 -45.67 0.94 -23.42
C LEU A 12 -45.47 -0.56 -23.73
N ALA A 13 -44.38 -1.13 -23.20
CA ALA A 13 -43.96 -2.53 -23.33
C ALA A 13 -43.54 -3.03 -24.74
N LEU A 14 -42.25 -2.84 -25.08
CA LEU A 14 -41.45 -3.91 -25.69
C LEU A 14 -39.93 -3.67 -25.48
N LEU A 15 -39.29 -4.39 -24.55
CA LEU A 15 -37.84 -4.71 -24.53
C LEU A 15 -37.40 -5.51 -23.26
N VAL A 16 -38.18 -6.50 -22.83
CA VAL A 16 -37.83 -7.40 -21.70
C VAL A 16 -37.91 -8.86 -22.19
N SER A 17 -37.05 -9.23 -23.15
CA SER A 17 -37.17 -10.53 -23.84
C SER A 17 -35.87 -11.16 -24.37
N ILE A 18 -34.68 -10.55 -24.19
CA ILE A 18 -33.43 -11.06 -24.79
C ILE A 18 -32.25 -11.03 -23.80
N PHE A 19 -32.29 -11.88 -22.76
CA PHE A 19 -31.07 -12.56 -22.24
C PHE A 19 -31.36 -13.76 -21.29
N PHE A 20 -32.50 -14.44 -21.44
CA PHE A 20 -32.88 -15.56 -20.56
C PHE A 20 -33.14 -16.87 -21.31
N TRP A 21 -32.43 -17.10 -22.42
CA TRP A 21 -32.55 -18.32 -23.22
C TRP A 21 -31.20 -18.84 -23.74
N SER A 22 -30.42 -19.45 -22.85
CA SER A 22 -29.54 -20.56 -23.26
C SER A 22 -29.52 -21.67 -22.21
N GLN A 23 -30.43 -22.60 -22.44
CA GLN A 23 -30.49 -24.01 -22.07
C GLN A 23 -29.77 -24.52 -20.81
N LYS A 24 -30.57 -25.19 -19.97
CA LYS A 24 -30.17 -25.98 -18.81
C LYS A 24 -30.43 -27.47 -19.10
N LYS A 25 -29.56 -28.37 -18.61
CA LYS A 25 -29.74 -29.85 -18.51
C LYS A 25 -29.58 -30.65 -19.84
N PRO A 26 -29.46 -32.01 -19.79
CA PRO A 26 -29.02 -32.91 -18.69
C PRO A 26 -27.96 -33.98 -19.10
N GLY A 27 -27.45 -34.72 -18.12
CA GLY A 27 -27.22 -36.17 -18.27
C GLY A 27 -25.78 -36.70 -18.16
N HIS A 28 -25.54 -37.57 -17.16
CA HIS A 28 -24.39 -38.49 -17.15
C HIS A 28 -24.71 -39.78 -17.94
N PRO A 29 -23.71 -40.61 -18.25
CA PRO A 29 -23.49 -41.75 -17.33
C PRO A 29 -22.03 -41.87 -16.83
N ALA A 30 -21.83 -42.73 -15.84
CA ALA A 30 -20.51 -43.02 -15.25
C ALA A 30 -19.80 -44.18 -15.97
N VAL A 31 -18.47 -44.23 -15.85
CA VAL A 31 -17.66 -45.42 -16.19
C VAL A 31 -16.79 -45.78 -15.00
N GLN A 32 -17.08 -46.92 -14.35
CA GLN A 32 -16.20 -47.56 -13.38
C GLN A 32 -15.43 -48.71 -14.02
N LYS A 33 -14.11 -48.73 -13.85
CA LYS A 33 -13.26 -49.94 -13.78
C LYS A 33 -12.19 -49.64 -12.71
N GLN A 34 -12.34 -50.12 -11.47
CA GLN A 34 -12.03 -51.48 -10.98
C GLN A 34 -10.53 -51.85 -11.03
N LEU A 35 -9.97 -52.06 -9.82
CA LEU A 35 -8.87 -52.97 -9.41
C LEU A 35 -7.54 -52.88 -10.22
N GLY A 36 -6.36 -52.79 -9.60
CA GLY A 36 -5.89 -53.67 -8.53
C GLY A 36 -4.68 -53.14 -7.72
N PRO A 37 -3.94 -54.01 -6.98
CA PRO A 37 -3.49 -53.61 -5.64
C PRO A 37 -1.97 -53.67 -5.34
N ILE A 38 -1.61 -53.05 -4.20
CA ILE A 38 -0.45 -53.35 -3.31
C ILE A 38 0.97 -53.18 -3.89
N LYS A 39 1.74 -52.30 -3.24
CA LYS A 39 3.01 -52.69 -2.57
C LYS A 39 3.38 -51.74 -1.44
N LYS A 40 3.53 -52.29 -0.22
CA LYS A 40 4.30 -51.66 0.86
C LYS A 40 5.79 -51.80 0.52
N ALA A 41 6.59 -50.82 0.91
CA ALA A 41 8.02 -50.98 1.12
C ALA A 41 8.39 -50.28 2.43
N THR A 42 8.64 -51.07 3.48
CA THR A 42 9.18 -50.62 4.76
C THR A 42 10.51 -51.31 4.96
N ASN A 43 11.57 -50.53 5.16
CA ASN A 43 12.88 -50.89 5.74
C ASN A 43 13.71 -49.58 5.77
N LEU A 44 14.43 -49.15 6.82
CA LEU A 44 15.22 -49.83 7.88
C LEU A 44 16.43 -50.59 7.30
N GLN A 45 17.67 -50.49 7.78
CA GLN A 45 18.28 -49.81 8.96
C GLN A 45 19.14 -48.59 8.51
N ALA A 46 19.60 -47.63 9.34
CA ALA A 46 20.62 -47.68 10.42
C ALA A 46 22.01 -48.18 9.94
N ASP A 47 23.16 -47.78 10.49
CA ASP A 47 23.52 -46.82 11.57
C ASP A 47 24.98 -46.33 11.27
N THR A 48 25.71 -45.43 11.95
CA THR A 48 25.60 -44.73 13.26
C THR A 48 26.18 -43.28 13.08
N THR A 49 26.72 -42.45 14.00
CA THR A 49 27.21 -42.53 15.40
C THR A 49 26.91 -41.24 16.18
N THR A 50 26.25 -41.38 17.33
CA THR A 50 26.54 -40.86 18.71
C THR A 50 27.12 -39.44 19.01
N PRO A 51 26.87 -38.88 20.22
CA PRO A 51 26.92 -37.43 20.48
C PRO A 51 28.02 -36.97 21.48
N SER A 52 28.08 -35.66 21.74
CA SER A 52 28.85 -35.05 22.85
C SER A 52 27.99 -34.10 23.72
N SER A 53 28.32 -34.01 25.01
CA SER A 53 27.47 -33.44 26.07
C SER A 53 27.58 -31.91 26.24
N PRO A 54 26.57 -31.26 26.87
CA PRO A 54 26.72 -29.89 27.36
C PRO A 54 27.74 -29.83 28.50
N GLN A 55 28.48 -28.71 28.60
CA GLN A 55 29.34 -28.41 29.75
C GLN A 55 28.74 -27.31 30.63
N THR A 56 28.80 -27.52 31.94
CA THR A 56 28.47 -26.54 32.98
C THR A 56 29.75 -26.12 33.71
N VAL A 57 30.09 -24.84 33.62
CA VAL A 57 31.12 -24.17 34.44
C VAL A 57 30.48 -22.82 34.81
N ALA A 58 29.83 -22.71 35.97
CA ALA A 58 30.41 -22.47 37.31
C ALA A 58 30.84 -21.00 37.51
N HIS A 59 30.42 -20.42 38.64
CA HIS A 59 30.74 -19.04 39.01
C HIS A 59 32.23 -18.84 39.28
N GLN A 60 32.76 -17.64 39.00
CA GLN A 60 33.82 -17.10 39.83
C GLN A 60 33.73 -15.59 40.07
N ASP A 61 33.78 -15.26 41.36
CA ASP A 61 34.09 -14.02 42.09
C ASP A 61 33.82 -12.61 41.53
N ARG A 62 33.07 -11.87 42.35
CA ARG A 62 33.16 -10.39 42.46
C ARG A 62 34.51 -9.98 43.06
N LYS A 63 35.07 -8.85 42.61
CA LYS A 63 35.61 -7.84 43.55
C LYS A 63 35.28 -6.42 43.06
N PRO A 64 35.12 -5.43 43.97
CA PRO A 64 34.62 -4.10 43.63
C PRO A 64 35.73 -3.09 43.33
N SER A 65 35.43 -2.13 42.45
CA SER A 65 36.08 -0.82 42.43
C SER A 65 35.11 0.22 43.01
N GLN A 66 35.63 1.18 43.77
CA GLN A 66 34.84 1.96 44.72
C GLN A 66 34.19 3.21 44.09
N THR A 67 33.00 3.56 44.60
CA THR A 67 32.41 4.88 44.43
C THR A 67 33.17 5.91 45.25
N THR A 68 33.68 6.98 44.62
CA THR A 68 34.11 8.18 45.33
C THR A 68 33.23 9.36 44.97
N ASN A 69 32.31 9.71 45.87
CA ASN A 69 31.63 11.01 45.83
C ASN A 69 32.67 12.13 45.93
N ASN A 70 32.54 13.17 45.10
CA ASN A 70 33.12 14.49 45.37
C ASN A 70 32.39 15.57 44.57
N SER A 71 31.31 16.09 45.14
CA SER A 71 30.84 17.44 44.82
C SER A 71 31.40 18.41 45.86
N PRO A 72 32.01 19.51 45.41
CA PRO A 72 31.76 20.80 46.03
C PRO A 72 31.18 21.78 45.03
N SER A 73 30.01 22.33 45.35
CA SER A 73 29.46 23.50 44.68
C SER A 73 30.27 24.76 45.05
N ASN A 74 30.42 25.72 44.12
CA ASN A 74 29.98 27.10 44.38
C ASN A 74 30.05 28.06 43.17
N PHE A 75 29.04 28.94 43.13
CA PHE A 75 28.98 30.31 42.57
C PHE A 75 29.76 30.69 41.30
N GLY A 76 29.00 31.07 40.26
CA GLY A 76 29.48 31.77 39.07
C GLY A 76 28.38 32.55 38.34
N PHE A 77 27.89 33.66 38.93
CA PHE A 77 26.85 34.51 38.32
C PHE A 77 27.38 35.38 37.16
N GLY A 78 27.75 34.74 36.05
CA GLY A 78 28.17 35.40 34.82
C GLY A 78 26.98 35.85 33.96
N LYS A 79 26.69 37.15 33.91
CA LYS A 79 25.78 37.73 32.90
C LYS A 79 26.45 37.71 31.51
N ASN A 80 25.64 37.83 30.45
CA ASN A 80 26.05 38.00 29.05
C ASN A 80 26.49 36.75 28.27
N LEU A 81 25.67 35.70 28.24
CA LEU A 81 25.49 34.98 26.98
C LEU A 81 24.40 35.67 26.17
N ARG A 82 24.77 36.27 25.02
CA ARG A 82 23.79 36.69 24.02
C ARG A 82 22.97 35.47 23.65
N ALA A 83 21.64 35.59 23.68
CA ALA A 83 20.77 34.65 22.98
C ALA A 83 21.04 34.81 21.47
N LEU A 84 22.01 34.03 20.96
CA LEU A 84 22.15 33.78 19.55
C LEU A 84 20.81 33.24 19.09
N LYS A 85 20.05 34.05 18.35
CA LYS A 85 18.82 33.62 17.69
C LYS A 85 19.22 32.51 16.73
N SER A 86 19.04 31.26 17.14
CA SER A 86 19.22 30.09 16.30
C SER A 86 18.49 30.37 14.99
N PRO A 87 19.19 30.46 13.84
CA PRO A 87 18.55 30.85 12.61
C PRO A 87 17.44 29.83 12.34
N ASN A 88 16.20 30.32 12.20
CA ASN A 88 15.00 29.46 12.13
C ASN A 88 14.86 28.82 10.73
N LEU A 89 15.99 28.32 10.21
CA LEU A 89 16.15 27.53 9.01
C LEU A 89 15.64 26.11 9.28
N LYS A 90 14.32 26.03 9.48
CA LYS A 90 13.54 24.88 9.00
C LYS A 90 13.67 24.85 7.48
N LYS A 91 14.84 24.42 6.98
CA LYS A 91 15.00 23.95 5.61
C LYS A 91 14.00 22.80 5.47
N LYS A 92 12.84 23.09 4.88
CA LYS A 92 11.98 22.04 4.35
C LYS A 92 12.87 21.14 3.49
N SER A 93 12.74 19.83 3.65
CA SER A 93 13.30 18.87 2.70
C SER A 93 12.48 18.99 1.41
N THR A 94 12.79 20.04 0.63
CA THR A 94 12.21 20.28 -0.68
C THR A 94 12.87 19.29 -1.61
N PHE A 95 12.11 18.30 -2.06
CA PHE A 95 12.53 17.39 -3.12
C PHE A 95 12.97 18.23 -4.34
N PRO A 96 14.13 17.96 -4.96
CA PRO A 96 14.59 18.72 -6.12
C PRO A 96 13.57 18.60 -7.25
N ALA A 97 13.29 19.71 -7.95
CA ALA A 97 12.35 19.69 -9.06
C ALA A 97 12.91 18.78 -10.18
N PRO A 98 12.20 17.70 -10.56
CA PRO A 98 12.64 16.82 -11.63
C PRO A 98 12.45 17.50 -13.00
N SER A 99 13.26 17.08 -13.97
CA SER A 99 13.10 17.51 -15.36
C SER A 99 11.76 17.02 -15.94
N PRO A 100 11.07 17.80 -16.81
CA PRO A 100 9.72 17.46 -17.26
C PRO A 100 9.59 16.15 -18.05
N ASP A 101 10.68 15.70 -18.69
CA ASP A 101 10.81 14.43 -19.40
C ASP A 101 10.77 13.20 -18.48
N LEU A 102 11.07 13.38 -17.18
CA LEU A 102 10.93 12.32 -16.17
C LEU A 102 9.48 12.16 -15.68
N LEU A 103 8.55 13.04 -16.07
CA LEU A 103 7.17 13.07 -15.55
C LEU A 103 6.17 12.52 -16.57
N SER A 104 5.55 11.38 -16.27
CA SER A 104 4.53 10.75 -17.11
C SER A 104 3.12 10.83 -16.49
N PRO A 105 2.05 10.86 -17.30
CA PRO A 105 0.68 10.90 -16.78
C PRO A 105 0.29 9.56 -16.14
N SER A 106 -0.35 9.62 -14.97
CA SER A 106 -0.93 8.45 -14.30
C SER A 106 -2.36 8.19 -14.80
N GLN A 107 -2.65 6.93 -15.13
CA GLN A 107 -4.00 6.44 -15.43
C GLN A 107 -4.84 6.28 -14.15
N THR A 108 -4.20 6.00 -13.01
CA THR A 108 -4.88 5.85 -11.71
C THR A 108 -5.29 7.22 -11.11
N LEU A 109 -4.49 8.27 -11.33
CA LEU A 109 -4.59 9.59 -10.67
C LEU A 109 -5.14 10.71 -11.56
N THR A 110 -5.82 10.37 -12.66
CA THR A 110 -6.33 11.26 -13.72
C THR A 110 -7.15 12.48 -13.28
N THR A 111 -7.73 12.47 -12.08
CA THR A 111 -8.50 13.59 -11.51
C THR A 111 -7.67 14.52 -10.60
N THR A 112 -6.33 14.41 -10.65
CA THR A 112 -5.41 15.12 -9.75
C THR A 112 -4.24 15.76 -10.51
N SER A 113 -3.39 16.52 -9.81
CA SER A 113 -2.15 17.08 -10.37
C SER A 113 -0.91 16.19 -10.20
N TRP A 114 -1.09 14.93 -9.79
CA TRP A 114 0.02 14.00 -9.58
C TRP A 114 0.42 13.31 -10.89
N GLN A 115 1.69 13.45 -11.26
CA GLN A 115 2.35 12.75 -12.36
C GLN A 115 3.23 11.63 -11.79
N LEU A 116 3.40 10.51 -12.50
CA LEU A 116 4.38 9.49 -12.17
C LEU A 116 5.80 10.04 -12.37
N LEU A 117 6.74 9.67 -11.52
CA LEU A 117 8.14 10.07 -11.63
C LEU A 117 9.03 8.89 -12.04
N THR A 118 9.57 8.98 -13.25
CA THR A 118 10.60 8.10 -13.79
C THR A 118 11.95 8.40 -13.15
N GLY A 119 12.86 7.42 -13.08
CA GLY A 119 14.20 7.62 -12.56
C GLY A 119 14.29 7.70 -11.02
N THR A 120 13.19 7.50 -10.30
CA THR A 120 13.15 7.57 -8.82
C THR A 120 12.27 6.45 -8.27
N LYS A 121 12.78 5.70 -7.29
CA LYS A 121 12.02 4.64 -6.59
C LYS A 121 11.79 4.96 -5.11
N ALA A 122 10.64 4.55 -4.59
CA ALA A 122 10.38 4.54 -3.15
C ALA A 122 10.85 3.21 -2.55
N VAL A 123 11.58 3.27 -1.44
CA VAL A 123 12.00 2.10 -0.67
C VAL A 123 11.60 2.30 0.79
N HIS A 124 11.07 1.28 1.45
CA HIS A 124 10.75 1.34 2.88
C HIS A 124 12.01 1.64 3.72
N ASP A 125 11.89 2.62 4.62
CA ASP A 125 12.99 3.05 5.51
C ASP A 125 13.47 1.96 6.48
N ILE A 126 12.66 0.92 6.70
CA ILE A 126 12.98 -0.22 7.57
C ILE A 126 13.73 -1.34 6.84
N ASP A 127 13.63 -1.43 5.51
CA ASP A 127 14.11 -2.59 4.75
C ASP A 127 15.58 -2.49 4.34
N ARG A 128 16.18 -1.28 4.41
CA ARG A 128 17.55 -1.02 3.98
C ARG A 128 18.23 0.07 4.82
N GLN A 129 19.49 -0.17 5.19
CA GLN A 129 20.42 0.88 5.63
C GLN A 129 20.88 1.71 4.44
N ILE A 130 19.98 2.52 3.88
CA ILE A 130 20.29 3.42 2.76
C ILE A 130 21.18 4.57 3.28
N PRO A 131 22.38 4.80 2.71
CA PRO A 131 23.20 5.94 3.05
C PRO A 131 22.43 7.25 2.85
N ALA A 132 22.49 8.16 3.83
CA ALA A 132 21.68 9.38 3.83
C ALA A 132 21.95 10.31 2.63
N GLN A 133 23.13 10.17 2.00
CA GLN A 133 23.54 10.89 0.78
C GLN A 133 22.78 10.45 -0.48
N ASP A 134 22.24 9.22 -0.51
CA ASP A 134 21.53 8.66 -1.67
C ASP A 134 20.02 8.97 -1.64
N VAL A 135 19.54 9.59 -0.54
CA VAL A 135 18.13 9.88 -0.27
C VAL A 135 17.76 11.29 -0.71
N LEU A 136 16.95 11.37 -1.77
CA LEU A 136 16.45 12.62 -2.35
C LEU A 136 15.41 13.31 -1.43
N ALA A 137 14.53 12.53 -0.80
CA ALA A 137 13.62 12.98 0.26
C ALA A 137 13.05 11.78 1.04
N ARG A 138 12.32 12.06 2.13
CA ARG A 138 11.56 11.06 2.90
C ARG A 138 10.06 11.39 2.95
N VAL A 139 9.22 10.43 2.59
CA VAL A 139 7.75 10.57 2.51
C VAL A 139 7.11 9.42 3.30
N GLY A 140 6.33 9.72 4.33
CA GLY A 140 5.83 8.69 5.25
C GLY A 140 6.98 7.89 5.86
N ASN A 141 7.01 6.59 5.59
CA ASN A 141 8.06 5.63 5.96
C ASN A 141 8.87 5.13 4.74
N TYR A 142 9.01 5.97 3.71
CA TYR A 142 9.77 5.68 2.49
C TYR A 142 10.87 6.71 2.26
N ALA A 143 12.07 6.23 1.93
CA ALA A 143 13.09 7.00 1.25
C ALA A 143 12.81 7.01 -0.25
N LEU A 144 12.88 8.20 -0.86
CA LEU A 144 12.93 8.36 -2.31
C LEU A 144 14.40 8.39 -2.73
N ILE A 145 14.82 7.47 -3.59
CA ILE A 145 16.20 7.37 -4.07
C ILE A 145 16.27 7.37 -5.59
N ASN A 146 17.36 7.94 -6.13
CA ASN A 146 17.64 7.94 -7.56
C ASN A 146 17.85 6.50 -8.06
N ASP A 147 17.18 6.14 -9.14
CA ASP A 147 17.38 4.91 -9.91
C ASP A 147 16.98 5.21 -11.35
N SER A 148 17.95 5.62 -12.17
CA SER A 148 17.71 6.05 -13.56
C SER A 148 17.15 4.96 -14.47
N GLY A 149 17.20 3.68 -14.06
CA GLY A 149 16.54 2.58 -14.77
C GLY A 149 15.09 2.32 -14.35
N PHE A 150 14.60 2.98 -13.30
CA PHE A 150 13.25 2.75 -12.78
C PHE A 150 12.18 3.45 -13.63
N ILE A 151 11.38 2.63 -14.32
CA ILE A 151 10.18 3.06 -15.05
C ILE A 151 8.94 2.67 -14.22
N PRO A 152 8.07 3.62 -13.85
CA PRO A 152 6.87 3.32 -13.06
C PRO A 152 5.79 2.64 -13.92
N ASP A 153 5.32 1.48 -13.47
CA ASP A 153 4.21 0.73 -14.09
C ASP A 153 3.04 0.59 -13.11
N GLU A 154 1.86 1.10 -13.50
CA GLU A 154 0.62 1.01 -12.74
C GLU A 154 -0.18 -0.28 -13.02
N THR A 155 0.13 -1.00 -14.11
CA THR A 155 -0.56 -2.21 -14.55
C THR A 155 -0.02 -3.48 -13.88
N HIS A 156 1.25 -3.46 -13.48
CA HIS A 156 1.89 -4.51 -12.67
C HIS A 156 2.34 -3.97 -11.29
N PHE A 157 1.53 -3.09 -10.69
CA PHE A 157 1.88 -2.43 -9.44
C PHE A 157 2.10 -3.44 -8.31
N SER A 158 3.28 -3.43 -7.70
CA SER A 158 3.54 -4.18 -6.46
C SER A 158 3.73 -3.24 -5.28
N SER A 159 2.96 -3.46 -4.22
CA SER A 159 3.00 -2.60 -3.04
C SER A 159 4.28 -2.72 -2.18
N ARG A 160 5.21 -3.62 -2.53
CA ARG A 160 6.58 -3.65 -1.99
C ARG A 160 7.52 -2.65 -2.69
N ALA A 161 7.15 -2.20 -3.89
CA ALA A 161 7.87 -1.22 -4.68
C ALA A 161 6.91 -0.12 -5.18
N PRO A 162 6.31 0.67 -4.26
CA PRO A 162 5.29 1.65 -4.61
C PRO A 162 5.86 2.78 -5.48
N LEU A 163 4.99 3.35 -6.32
CA LEU A 163 5.41 4.32 -7.34
C LEU A 163 5.61 5.70 -6.74
N VAL A 164 6.65 6.39 -7.21
CA VAL A 164 6.89 7.79 -6.86
C VAL A 164 6.06 8.69 -7.77
N VAL A 165 5.46 9.71 -7.20
CA VAL A 165 4.65 10.70 -7.91
C VAL A 165 5.07 12.12 -7.53
N TYR A 166 4.77 13.09 -8.39
CA TYR A 166 5.13 14.50 -8.19
C TYR A 166 3.97 15.43 -8.59
N ASP A 167 3.65 16.42 -7.74
CA ASP A 167 2.79 17.56 -8.09
C ASP A 167 3.68 18.75 -8.44
N SER A 168 3.79 19.01 -9.75
CA SER A 168 4.61 20.08 -10.34
C SER A 168 4.18 21.49 -9.92
N ARG A 169 2.92 21.70 -9.54
CA ARG A 169 2.39 23.00 -9.09
C ARG A 169 2.74 23.27 -7.62
N LEU A 170 2.85 22.21 -6.81
CA LEU A 170 3.18 22.28 -5.38
C LEU A 170 4.67 22.02 -5.09
N GLN A 171 5.46 21.72 -6.12
CA GLN A 171 6.87 21.30 -6.04
C GLN A 171 7.09 20.18 -5.01
N LYS A 172 6.31 19.10 -5.16
CA LYS A 172 6.09 18.15 -4.07
C LYS A 172 6.09 16.70 -4.56
N ALA A 173 6.99 15.89 -4.01
CA ALA A 173 6.97 14.45 -4.19
C ALA A 173 5.95 13.74 -3.27
N GLY A 174 5.55 12.55 -3.69
CA GLY A 174 4.65 11.65 -2.98
C GLY A 174 4.87 10.19 -3.39
N VAL A 175 4.17 9.28 -2.71
CA VAL A 175 4.23 7.83 -2.94
C VAL A 175 2.81 7.29 -3.09
N LEU A 176 2.53 6.64 -4.22
CA LEU A 176 1.29 5.92 -4.50
C LEU A 176 1.37 4.52 -3.88
N THR A 177 0.63 4.29 -2.80
CA THR A 177 0.76 3.09 -1.94
C THR A 177 -0.01 1.86 -2.44
N GLY A 178 -0.86 2.04 -3.46
CA GLY A 178 -1.87 1.05 -3.87
C GLY A 178 -3.06 0.94 -2.90
N THR A 179 -3.11 1.76 -1.84
CA THR A 179 -4.32 1.91 -1.03
C THR A 179 -5.34 2.74 -1.81
N LEU A 180 -6.59 2.30 -1.84
CA LEU A 180 -7.74 3.08 -2.31
C LEU A 180 -8.62 3.48 -1.12
N ARG A 181 -8.96 4.76 -1.05
CA ARG A 181 -9.95 5.32 -0.12
C ARG A 181 -11.33 5.25 -0.77
N LEU A 182 -12.13 4.28 -0.34
CA LEU A 182 -13.53 4.13 -0.74
C LEU A 182 -14.45 4.95 0.15
N LYS A 183 -15.54 5.48 -0.42
CA LYS A 183 -16.70 5.99 0.30
C LYS A 183 -17.90 5.07 0.01
N ILE A 184 -18.39 4.35 1.03
CA ILE A 184 -19.40 3.28 0.89
C ILE A 184 -20.62 3.63 1.74
N GLU A 185 -21.82 3.68 1.15
CA GLU A 185 -22.99 4.19 1.87
C GLU A 185 -23.51 3.27 2.97
N ASN A 186 -23.47 1.95 2.74
CA ASN A 186 -23.92 0.94 3.70
C ASN A 186 -22.72 0.20 4.31
N THR A 187 -22.42 0.51 5.57
CA THR A 187 -21.27 -0.01 6.31
C THR A 187 -21.26 -1.54 6.45
N SER A 188 -22.43 -2.19 6.44
CA SER A 188 -22.55 -3.66 6.52
C SER A 188 -22.07 -4.40 5.26
N GLN A 189 -21.97 -3.71 4.11
CA GLN A 189 -21.58 -4.33 2.84
C GLN A 189 -20.06 -4.35 2.61
N VAL A 190 -19.28 -3.66 3.43
CA VAL A 190 -17.83 -3.45 3.25
C VAL A 190 -17.06 -4.78 3.23
N GLN A 191 -17.37 -5.71 4.14
CA GLN A 191 -16.69 -7.01 4.22
C GLN A 191 -16.96 -7.88 2.97
N ALA A 192 -18.22 -7.94 2.52
CA ALA A 192 -18.61 -8.66 1.31
C ALA A 192 -17.97 -8.05 0.05
N LEU A 193 -17.83 -6.71 0.01
CA LEU A 193 -17.13 -6.02 -1.07
C LEU A 193 -15.63 -6.34 -1.07
N CYS A 194 -14.97 -6.32 0.10
CA CYS A 194 -13.57 -6.70 0.22
C CYS A 194 -13.33 -8.16 -0.23
N GLN A 195 -14.23 -9.08 0.13
CA GLN A 195 -14.19 -10.46 -0.34
C GLN A 195 -14.37 -10.57 -1.86
N GLN A 196 -15.37 -9.90 -2.43
CA GLN A 196 -15.67 -9.92 -3.88
C GLN A 196 -14.51 -9.41 -4.75
N TYR A 197 -13.81 -8.37 -4.29
CA TYR A 197 -12.70 -7.73 -5.03
C TYR A 197 -11.31 -8.21 -4.58
N ASN A 198 -11.21 -9.22 -3.70
CA ASN A 198 -9.98 -9.72 -3.10
C ASN A 198 -9.09 -8.61 -2.49
N LEU A 199 -9.70 -7.80 -1.63
CA LEU A 199 -9.08 -6.67 -0.94
C LEU A 199 -8.92 -6.95 0.57
N ASN A 200 -7.89 -6.37 1.18
CA ASN A 200 -7.78 -6.21 2.62
C ASN A 200 -8.31 -4.82 3.04
N LEU A 201 -8.90 -4.72 4.22
CA LEU A 201 -9.25 -3.46 4.87
C LEU A 201 -8.07 -3.00 5.72
N VAL A 202 -7.38 -1.96 5.28
CA VAL A 202 -6.19 -1.38 5.95
C VAL A 202 -6.60 -0.50 7.13
N HIS A 203 -7.63 0.31 6.96
CA HIS A 203 -8.15 1.22 7.99
C HIS A 203 -9.61 1.63 7.67
N SER A 204 -10.38 2.07 8.66
CA SER A 204 -11.76 2.50 8.49
C SER A 204 -12.11 3.67 9.42
N VAL A 205 -13.02 4.52 8.94
CA VAL A 205 -13.70 5.57 9.69
C VAL A 205 -15.20 5.44 9.39
N PRO A 206 -15.90 4.49 10.05
CA PRO A 206 -17.29 4.13 9.71
C PRO A 206 -18.27 5.30 9.81
N GLU A 207 -18.03 6.23 10.74
CA GLU A 207 -18.83 7.44 10.99
C GLU A 207 -18.79 8.39 9.79
N ALA A 208 -17.63 8.49 9.15
CA ALA A 208 -17.42 9.23 7.91
C ALA A 208 -17.78 8.42 6.65
N ARG A 209 -18.13 7.13 6.81
CA ARG A 209 -18.33 6.14 5.74
C ARG A 209 -17.11 5.94 4.84
N VAL A 210 -15.91 6.11 5.39
CA VAL A 210 -14.64 6.02 4.66
C VAL A 210 -13.89 4.73 5.01
N TYR A 211 -13.41 4.03 3.98
CA TYR A 211 -12.70 2.76 4.11
C TYR A 211 -11.44 2.77 3.25
N PHE A 212 -10.30 2.45 3.84
CA PHE A 212 -9.01 2.36 3.17
C PHE A 212 -8.73 0.89 2.88
N VAL A 213 -8.75 0.51 1.61
CA VAL A 213 -8.60 -0.87 1.14
C VAL A 213 -7.40 -1.02 0.23
N LYS A 214 -6.88 -2.24 0.10
CA LYS A 214 -5.70 -2.55 -0.72
C LYS A 214 -5.84 -3.96 -1.29
N SER A 215 -5.33 -4.22 -2.49
CA SER A 215 -5.37 -5.56 -3.07
C SER A 215 -4.59 -6.58 -2.22
N ASN A 216 -5.10 -7.82 -2.14
CA ASN A 216 -4.36 -8.97 -1.61
C ASN A 216 -3.36 -9.55 -2.62
N LEU A 217 -3.40 -9.11 -3.89
CA LEU A 217 -2.49 -9.58 -4.93
C LEU A 217 -1.11 -8.91 -4.81
N GLU A 218 -0.05 -9.67 -5.09
CA GLU A 218 1.34 -9.20 -5.04
C GLU A 218 1.67 -8.22 -6.19
N SER A 219 0.99 -8.38 -7.32
CA SER A 219 0.98 -7.46 -8.46
C SER A 219 -0.48 -7.21 -8.86
N VAL A 220 -0.84 -5.97 -9.18
CA VAL A 220 -2.21 -5.55 -9.50
C VAL A 220 -2.23 -4.42 -10.53
N ASP A 221 -3.22 -4.46 -11.43
CA ASP A 221 -3.57 -3.34 -12.29
C ASP A 221 -4.36 -2.30 -11.48
N LEU A 222 -3.68 -1.23 -11.03
CA LEU A 222 -4.32 -0.16 -10.25
C LEU A 222 -5.40 0.60 -11.05
N PRO A 223 -5.19 0.97 -12.33
CA PRO A 223 -6.23 1.56 -13.19
C PRO A 223 -7.48 0.68 -13.29
N ALA A 224 -7.34 -0.61 -13.61
CA ALA A 224 -8.46 -1.53 -13.74
C ALA A 224 -9.16 -1.77 -12.40
N MET A 225 -8.40 -1.94 -11.30
CA MET A 225 -8.97 -2.08 -9.95
C MET A 225 -9.78 -0.84 -9.56
N LYS A 226 -9.24 0.37 -9.78
CA LYS A 226 -9.94 1.64 -9.54
C LYS A 226 -11.23 1.71 -10.35
N VAL A 227 -11.16 1.46 -11.67
CA VAL A 227 -12.32 1.51 -12.58
C VAL A 227 -13.37 0.44 -12.24
N ALA A 228 -12.97 -0.74 -11.77
CA ALA A 228 -13.89 -1.80 -11.36
C ALA A 228 -14.60 -1.51 -10.03
N LEU A 229 -14.00 -0.68 -9.17
CA LEU A 229 -14.58 -0.20 -7.91
C LEU A 229 -15.43 1.06 -8.11
N GLU A 230 -15.05 2.00 -8.97
CA GLU A 230 -15.89 3.15 -9.35
C GLU A 230 -17.16 2.76 -10.11
N LYS A 231 -17.23 1.53 -10.64
CA LYS A 231 -18.43 0.94 -11.28
C LYS A 231 -19.31 0.16 -10.32
N ASP A 232 -18.91 -0.04 -9.06
CA ASP A 232 -19.74 -0.76 -8.09
C ASP A 232 -20.81 0.18 -7.49
N PRO A 233 -22.11 -0.14 -7.57
CA PRO A 233 -23.18 0.76 -7.09
C PRO A 233 -23.18 1.00 -5.57
N ARG A 234 -22.36 0.28 -4.80
CA ARG A 234 -22.18 0.48 -3.34
C ARG A 234 -21.08 1.50 -3.03
N ILE A 235 -20.24 1.84 -4.01
CA ILE A 235 -19.11 2.77 -3.89
C ILE A 235 -19.49 4.10 -4.53
N HIS A 236 -19.52 5.15 -3.72
CA HIS A 236 -19.76 6.52 -4.20
C HIS A 236 -18.51 7.18 -4.80
N ASN A 237 -17.32 6.74 -4.38
CA ASN A 237 -16.02 7.22 -4.87
C ASN A 237 -14.90 6.24 -4.46
N ALA A 238 -13.96 5.95 -5.36
CA ALA A 238 -12.70 5.26 -5.05
C ALA A 238 -11.50 6.18 -5.37
N THR A 239 -10.97 6.87 -4.36
CA THR A 239 -9.82 7.77 -4.53
C THR A 239 -8.51 7.06 -4.18
N PRO A 240 -7.48 7.05 -5.04
CA PRO A 240 -6.18 6.51 -4.66
C PRO A 240 -5.48 7.33 -3.57
N GLU A 241 -4.72 6.68 -2.71
CA GLU A 241 -3.91 7.34 -1.68
C GLU A 241 -2.52 7.70 -2.22
N VAL A 242 -2.20 8.99 -2.19
CA VAL A 242 -0.82 9.49 -2.35
C VAL A 242 -0.33 10.01 -1.01
N LEU A 243 0.58 9.27 -0.37
CA LEU A 243 1.33 9.77 0.78
C LEU A 243 2.21 10.93 0.32
N SER A 244 2.13 12.07 0.99
CA SER A 244 2.95 13.25 0.67
C SER A 244 3.28 14.10 1.90
N LYS A 245 3.30 13.50 3.09
CA LYS A 245 3.75 14.13 4.33
C LYS A 245 4.92 13.33 4.89
N SER A 246 6.01 14.01 5.23
CA SER A 246 7.04 13.45 6.10
C SER A 246 6.47 13.45 7.52
N TYR A 247 6.27 12.27 8.11
CA TYR A 247 5.79 12.14 9.48
C TYR A 247 6.98 12.09 10.43
N GLU A 248 7.52 13.26 10.75
CA GLU A 248 8.40 13.41 11.91
C GLU A 248 7.61 13.01 13.17
N LYS A 249 7.94 11.87 13.77
CA LYS A 249 7.52 11.57 15.14
C LYS A 249 8.17 12.60 16.06
N LYS A 250 7.34 13.25 16.87
CA LYS A 250 7.76 14.07 18.02
C LYS A 250 7.67 13.24 19.29
#